data_AF-A0A8J2RH10-F1
#
_entry.id   AF-A0A8J2RH10-F1
#
_cell.length_a   1.000
_cell.length_b   1.000
_cell.length_c   1.000
_cell.angle_alpha   90.00
_cell.angle_beta   90.00
_cell.angle_gamma   90.00
#
_symmetry.space_group_name_H-M   'P 1'
#
loop_
_entity.id
_entity.type
_entity.pdbx_description
1 polymer ?
#
loop_
_entity_poly.entity_id
_entity_poly.type
_entity_poly.pdbx_seq_one_letter_code
_entity_poly.pdbx_strand_id
1 'polypeptide(L)'
;VKNWALKFGVDLWEFGRHFTKMNQIQNKYHEYNVEVVRKDGLLLVRELAVEVKNHMDFKMNAVMRIMDSAEAAALSAGSTTDGSPGSYYDARWLNVHADDGTLAARARRLLLSPSRHFDHIAVNTSYSAVLMPPYINTEDPEVQNQIAWSEHLDPLFVNNYEIDPTLSWQYYASSNGFMRRYPAMSWPPEDGYSHHARDFYDFRSSNWFVEAATSPKDW
;
A
#
# COMPACT_ATOMS: atom_id res chain seq x y z
N VAL A 1 -36.23 3.93 51.37
CA VAL A 1 -35.41 4.06 50.14
C VAL A 1 -33.90 3.99 50.42
N LYS A 2 -33.34 4.84 51.30
CA LYS A 2 -31.89 4.90 51.58
C LYS A 2 -31.27 3.57 52.06
N ASN A 3 -31.91 2.87 53.00
CA ASN A 3 -31.41 1.58 53.50
C ASN A 3 -31.44 0.47 52.44
N TRP A 4 -32.44 0.49 51.55
CA TRP A 4 -32.54 -0.47 50.45
C TRP A 4 -31.42 -0.26 49.43
N ALA A 5 -31.14 0.99 49.06
CA ALA A 5 -30.05 1.33 48.15
C ALA A 5 -28.67 0.95 48.74
N LEU A 6 -28.47 1.14 50.05
CA LEU A 6 -27.25 0.73 50.73
C LEU A 6 -27.07 -0.79 50.71
N LYS A 7 -28.12 -1.54 51.04
CA LYS A 7 -28.08 -3.01 51.04
C LYS A 7 -27.80 -3.56 49.64
N PHE A 8 -28.51 -3.06 48.64
CA PHE A 8 -28.31 -3.44 47.25
C PHE A 8 -26.89 -3.13 46.75
N GLY A 9 -26.33 -1.96 47.12
CA GLY A 9 -24.96 -1.59 46.78
C GLY A 9 -23.91 -2.53 47.39
N VAL A 10 -24.12 -2.97 48.64
CA VAL A 10 -23.25 -3.95 49.30
C VAL A 10 -23.34 -5.30 48.60
N ASP A 11 -24.55 -5.80 48.35
CA ASP A 11 -24.76 -7.10 47.70
C ASP A 11 -24.13 -7.12 46.28
N LEU A 12 -24.29 -6.03 45.52
CA LEU A 12 -23.70 -5.90 44.18
C LEU A 12 -22.17 -5.84 44.23
N TRP A 13 -21.59 -5.15 45.22
CA TRP A 13 -20.13 -5.08 45.39
C TRP A 13 -19.54 -6.42 45.83
N GLU A 14 -20.21 -7.17 46.71
CA GLU A 14 -19.80 -8.52 47.11
C GLU A 14 -19.90 -9.50 45.95
N PHE A 15 -21.00 -9.47 45.19
CA PHE A 15 -21.14 -10.25 43.97
C PHE A 15 -20.03 -9.94 42.97
N GLY A 16 -19.77 -8.65 42.74
CA GLY A 16 -18.71 -8.16 41.87
C GLY A 16 -17.33 -8.67 42.30
N ARG A 17 -16.96 -8.54 43.58
CA ARG A 17 -15.69 -9.06 44.11
C ARG A 17 -15.58 -10.57 43.98
N HIS A 18 -16.67 -11.30 44.26
CA HIS A 18 -16.67 -12.76 44.20
C HIS A 18 -16.53 -13.28 42.77
N PHE A 19 -17.16 -12.64 41.79
CA PHE A 19 -17.14 -13.07 40.39
C PHE A 19 -15.86 -12.61 39.67
N THR A 20 -15.45 -11.36 39.86
CA THR A 20 -14.22 -10.80 39.23
C THR A 20 -12.93 -11.36 39.83
N LYS A 21 -12.99 -11.92 41.04
CA LYS A 21 -11.82 -12.45 41.77
C LYS A 21 -10.68 -11.42 41.90
N MET A 22 -11.01 -10.14 42.03
CA MET A 22 -10.03 -9.04 42.03
C MET A 22 -8.88 -9.23 43.04
N ASN A 23 -9.19 -9.74 44.24
CA ASN A 23 -8.17 -10.04 45.25
C ASN A 23 -7.20 -11.14 44.81
N GLN A 24 -7.67 -12.16 44.08
CA GLN A 24 -6.81 -13.23 43.57
C GLN A 24 -5.88 -12.71 42.47
N ILE A 25 -6.37 -11.78 41.64
CA ILE A 25 -5.57 -11.12 40.60
C ILE A 25 -4.46 -10.29 41.25
N GLN A 26 -4.80 -9.45 42.24
CA GLN A 26 -3.81 -8.65 42.98
C GLN A 26 -2.74 -9.53 43.63
N ASN A 27 -3.16 -10.60 44.33
CA ASN A 27 -2.21 -11.53 44.94
C ASN A 27 -1.29 -12.19 43.91
N LYS A 28 -1.82 -12.60 42.74
CA LYS A 28 -1.01 -13.14 41.65
C LYS A 28 0.06 -12.16 41.16
N TYR A 29 -0.26 -10.87 41.02
CA TYR A 29 0.76 -9.86 40.64
C TYR A 29 1.92 -9.78 41.64
N HIS A 30 1.64 -9.98 42.93
CA HIS A 30 2.68 -10.06 43.96
C HIS A 30 3.43 -11.39 43.95
N GLU A 31 2.75 -12.52 43.68
CA GLU A 31 3.36 -13.86 43.58
C GLU A 31 4.32 -13.99 42.39
N TYR A 32 4.00 -13.36 41.24
CA TYR A 32 4.83 -13.42 40.03
C TYR A 32 6.04 -12.46 40.06
N ASN A 33 6.27 -11.73 41.17
CA ASN A 33 7.39 -10.80 41.33
C ASN A 33 7.56 -9.84 40.14
N VAL A 34 6.44 -9.28 39.67
CA VAL A 34 6.41 -8.42 38.48
C VAL A 34 7.19 -7.14 38.74
N GLU A 35 8.15 -6.84 37.87
CA GLU A 35 8.95 -5.63 37.97
C GLU A 35 8.15 -4.41 37.48
N VAL A 36 7.95 -3.43 38.36
CA VAL A 36 7.32 -2.15 38.02
C VAL A 36 8.40 -1.15 37.66
N VAL A 37 8.58 -0.91 36.36
CA VAL A 37 9.57 0.04 35.84
C VAL A 37 8.89 1.37 35.49
N ARG A 38 9.38 2.47 36.06
CA ARG A 38 8.97 3.81 35.63
C ARG A 38 9.54 4.10 34.25
N LYS A 39 8.68 4.45 33.29
CA LYS A 39 9.09 4.92 31.96
C LYS A 39 9.14 6.44 31.94
N ASP A 40 10.22 6.99 31.41
CA ASP A 40 10.35 8.43 31.17
C ASP A 40 9.71 8.76 29.82
N GLY A 41 8.66 9.58 29.84
CA GLY A 41 7.94 9.98 28.63
C GLY A 41 8.80 10.78 27.64
N LEU A 42 9.76 11.58 28.13
CA LEU A 42 10.64 12.36 27.26
C LEU A 42 11.64 11.47 26.52
N LEU A 43 12.16 10.44 27.20
CA LEU A 43 13.02 9.44 26.56
C LEU A 43 12.25 8.65 25.51
N LEU A 44 11.03 8.20 25.82
CA LEU A 44 10.18 7.48 24.85
C LEU A 44 9.88 8.29 23.60
N VAL A 45 9.54 9.58 23.75
CA VAL A 45 9.28 10.46 22.60
C VAL A 45 10.54 10.66 21.77
N ARG A 46 11.71 10.78 22.41
CA ARG A 46 12.98 10.91 21.70
C ARG A 46 13.35 9.65 20.93
N GLU A 47 13.16 8.47 21.53
CA GLU A 47 13.37 7.18 20.87
C GLU A 47 12.43 7.01 19.68
N LEU A 48 11.14 7.30 19.85
CA LEU A 48 10.15 7.27 18.77
C LEU A 48 10.52 8.22 17.63
N ALA A 49 10.96 9.44 17.94
CA ALA A 49 11.37 10.42 16.93
C ALA A 49 12.57 9.92 16.10
N VAL A 50 13.53 9.23 16.74
CA VAL A 50 14.67 8.62 16.05
C VAL A 50 14.21 7.47 15.15
N GLU A 51 13.32 6.61 15.63
CA GLU A 51 12.77 5.50 14.85
C GLU A 51 12.00 6.00 13.61
N VAL A 52 11.12 6.99 13.79
CA VAL A 52 10.37 7.63 12.68
C VAL A 52 11.31 8.27 11.68
N LYS A 53 12.37 8.95 12.14
CA LYS A 53 13.38 9.52 11.25
C LYS A 53 14.04 8.42 10.41
N ASN A 54 14.53 7.37 11.05
CA ASN A 54 15.19 6.26 10.34
C ASN A 54 14.25 5.64 9.30
N HIS A 55 12.98 5.42 9.66
CA HIS A 55 11.95 4.91 8.74
C HIS A 55 11.75 5.82 7.53
N MET A 56 11.66 7.12 7.75
CA MET A 56 11.53 8.10 6.67
C MET A 56 12.79 8.15 5.79
N ASP A 57 13.98 8.04 6.37
CA ASP A 57 15.24 8.01 5.64
C ASP A 57 15.29 6.79 4.70
N PHE A 58 14.86 5.60 5.15
CA PHE A 58 14.75 4.42 4.29
C PHE A 58 13.78 4.61 3.13
N LYS A 59 12.59 5.17 3.39
CA LYS A 59 11.60 5.47 2.35
C LYS A 59 12.11 6.48 1.34
N MET A 60 12.76 7.54 1.82
CA MET A 60 13.37 8.56 0.95
C MET A 60 14.44 7.93 0.05
N ASN A 61 15.30 7.05 0.59
CA ASN A 61 16.31 6.34 -0.19
C ASN A 61 15.71 5.42 -1.27
N ALA A 62 14.57 4.78 -1.01
CA ALA A 62 13.85 4.01 -2.02
C ALA A 62 13.33 4.91 -3.16
N VAL A 63 12.74 6.06 -2.81
CA VAL A 63 12.22 7.04 -3.79
C VAL A 63 13.35 7.64 -4.64
N MET A 64 14.46 8.05 -4.02
CA MET A 64 15.61 8.61 -4.74
C MET A 64 16.18 7.62 -5.76
N ARG A 65 16.32 6.34 -5.39
CA ARG A 65 16.75 5.30 -6.33
C ARG A 65 15.79 5.15 -7.51
N ILE A 66 14.48 5.22 -7.27
CA ILE A 66 13.47 5.13 -8.34
C ILE A 66 13.58 6.34 -9.26
N MET A 67 13.76 7.54 -8.71
CA MET A 67 13.96 8.77 -9.47
C MET A 67 15.19 8.66 -10.37
N ASP A 68 16.37 8.36 -9.81
CA ASP A 68 17.62 8.25 -10.57
C ASP A 68 17.51 7.22 -11.70
N SER A 69 16.91 6.06 -11.39
CA SER A 69 16.70 5.01 -12.39
C SER A 69 15.70 5.42 -13.46
N ALA A 70 14.65 6.17 -13.12
CA ALA A 70 13.66 6.64 -14.07
C ALA A 70 14.25 7.68 -15.02
N GLU A 71 15.04 8.62 -14.50
CA GLU A 71 15.75 9.61 -15.32
C GLU A 71 16.75 8.95 -16.27
N ALA A 72 17.57 8.02 -15.76
CA ALA A 72 18.54 7.29 -16.57
C ALA A 72 17.87 6.42 -17.66
N ALA A 73 16.76 5.73 -17.32
CA ALA A 73 16.02 4.93 -18.28
C ALA A 73 15.33 5.81 -19.34
N ALA A 74 14.75 6.94 -18.95
CA ALA A 74 14.12 7.88 -19.88
C ALA A 74 15.13 8.50 -20.86
N LEU A 75 16.35 8.82 -20.40
CA LEU A 75 17.41 9.38 -21.25
C LEU A 75 18.04 8.35 -22.21
N SER A 76 18.10 7.09 -21.78
CA SER A 76 18.64 6.00 -22.61
C SER A 76 17.60 5.36 -23.52
N ALA A 77 16.31 5.67 -23.32
CA ALA A 77 15.22 5.20 -24.15
C ALA A 77 15.34 5.72 -25.58
N GLY A 78 15.74 4.84 -26.50
CA GLY A 78 15.51 5.04 -27.93
C GLY A 78 14.03 4.88 -28.29
N SER A 79 13.65 5.20 -29.52
CA SER A 79 12.30 4.90 -30.01
C SER A 79 12.13 3.38 -30.16
N THR A 80 11.40 2.76 -29.23
CA THR A 80 11.14 1.32 -29.20
C THR A 80 9.64 1.04 -29.26
N THR A 81 9.25 -0.06 -29.91
CA THR A 81 7.86 -0.52 -29.98
C THR A 81 7.48 -1.50 -28.86
N ASP A 82 8.38 -1.71 -27.90
CA ASP A 82 8.26 -2.69 -26.81
C ASP A 82 7.20 -2.30 -25.78
N GLY A 83 6.60 -1.11 -25.88
CA GLY A 83 5.45 -0.68 -25.08
C GLY A 83 4.10 -0.81 -25.77
N SER A 84 4.05 -1.52 -26.89
CA SER A 84 2.80 -1.83 -27.57
C SER A 84 1.84 -2.62 -26.67
N PRO A 85 0.52 -2.46 -26.80
CA PRO A 85 -0.43 -3.18 -25.98
C PRO A 85 -0.23 -4.70 -25.99
N GLY A 86 -0.10 -5.29 -24.80
CA GLY A 86 0.11 -6.72 -24.61
C GLY A 86 1.56 -7.10 -24.26
N SER A 87 2.54 -6.22 -24.49
CA SER A 87 3.93 -6.46 -24.06
C SER A 87 4.12 -6.37 -22.55
N TYR A 88 3.30 -5.56 -21.87
CA TYR A 88 3.31 -5.32 -20.43
C TYR A 88 2.05 -5.87 -19.73
N TYR A 89 2.06 -5.89 -18.40
CA TYR A 89 0.89 -6.21 -17.59
C TYR A 89 -0.03 -4.98 -17.43
N ASP A 90 -1.05 -4.85 -18.27
CA ASP A 90 -2.12 -3.85 -18.08
C ASP A 90 -3.07 -4.34 -16.98
N ALA A 91 -3.18 -3.58 -15.88
CA ALA A 91 -3.97 -3.95 -14.72
C ALA A 91 -5.45 -4.21 -15.06
N ARG A 92 -5.99 -3.53 -16.09
CA ARG A 92 -7.38 -3.67 -16.54
C ARG A 92 -7.64 -5.00 -17.25
N TRP A 93 -6.58 -5.67 -17.70
CA TRP A 93 -6.63 -6.89 -18.50
C TRP A 93 -5.92 -8.07 -17.81
N LEU A 94 -5.62 -7.97 -16.53
CA LEU A 94 -5.07 -9.08 -15.74
C LEU A 94 -6.17 -10.09 -15.41
N ASN A 95 -5.98 -11.35 -15.82
CA ASN A 95 -6.91 -12.46 -15.58
C ASN A 95 -8.37 -12.19 -16.02
N VAL A 96 -8.58 -11.34 -17.02
CA VAL A 96 -9.93 -11.08 -17.56
C VAL A 96 -10.35 -12.20 -18.50
N HIS A 97 -11.51 -12.79 -18.22
CA HIS A 97 -12.09 -13.87 -19.01
C HIS A 97 -13.19 -13.35 -19.95
N ALA A 98 -13.30 -13.95 -21.14
CA ALA A 98 -14.42 -13.75 -22.06
C ALA A 98 -15.65 -14.57 -21.63
N ASP A 99 -16.78 -14.36 -22.31
CA ASP A 99 -18.06 -15.01 -21.98
C ASP A 99 -18.02 -16.55 -22.06
N ASP A 100 -17.09 -17.09 -22.83
CA ASP A 100 -16.86 -18.54 -22.99
C ASP A 100 -15.94 -19.13 -21.89
N GLY A 101 -15.48 -18.31 -20.94
CA GLY A 101 -14.55 -18.69 -19.87
C GLY A 101 -13.08 -18.73 -20.29
N THR A 102 -12.77 -18.50 -21.57
CA THR A 102 -11.39 -18.39 -22.03
C THR A 102 -10.78 -17.05 -21.64
N LEU A 103 -9.45 -16.94 -21.63
CA LEU A 103 -8.77 -15.68 -21.37
C LEU A 103 -9.08 -14.71 -22.52
N ALA A 104 -9.52 -13.48 -22.22
CA ALA A 104 -9.82 -12.50 -23.25
C ALA A 104 -8.59 -12.21 -24.13
N ALA A 105 -8.78 -11.85 -25.40
CA ALA A 105 -7.69 -11.72 -26.38
C ALA A 105 -6.56 -10.73 -25.97
N ARG A 106 -6.91 -9.66 -25.25
CA ARG A 106 -5.96 -8.66 -24.72
C ARG A 106 -5.50 -8.97 -23.29
N ALA A 107 -6.08 -9.99 -22.65
CA ALA A 107 -5.79 -10.32 -21.27
C ALA A 107 -4.52 -11.14 -21.12
N ARG A 108 -3.85 -10.93 -19.98
CA ARG A 108 -2.62 -11.64 -19.61
C ARG A 108 -2.82 -12.34 -18.29
N ARG A 109 -2.39 -13.59 -18.22
CA ARG A 109 -2.46 -14.38 -17.00
C ARG A 109 -1.33 -14.00 -16.06
N LEU A 110 -1.68 -13.72 -14.81
CA LEU A 110 -0.71 -13.50 -13.74
C LEU A 110 -1.22 -14.16 -12.46
N LEU A 111 -0.36 -14.93 -11.79
CA LEU A 111 -0.73 -15.51 -10.50
C LEU A 111 -0.74 -14.41 -9.44
N LEU A 112 -1.95 -14.03 -9.00
CA LEU A 112 -2.16 -13.10 -7.91
C LEU A 112 -2.45 -13.90 -6.63
N SER A 113 -1.92 -13.45 -5.49
CA SER A 113 -2.15 -14.06 -4.18
C SER A 113 -2.58 -13.00 -3.17
N PRO A 114 -3.63 -13.24 -2.37
CA PRO A 114 -4.06 -12.30 -1.33
C PRO A 114 -2.93 -11.98 -0.36
N SER A 115 -2.66 -10.70 -0.13
CA SER A 115 -1.61 -10.25 0.79
C SER A 115 -2.17 -9.42 1.92
N ARG A 116 -1.93 -9.84 3.17
CA ARG A 116 -2.31 -9.06 4.37
C ARG A 116 -1.62 -7.69 4.43
N HIS A 117 -0.45 -7.57 3.81
CA HIS A 117 0.32 -6.32 3.74
C HIS A 117 -0.30 -5.29 2.78
N PHE A 118 -1.09 -5.77 1.81
CA PHE A 118 -1.79 -4.93 0.82
C PHE A 118 -3.30 -5.05 0.99
N ASP A 119 -3.81 -4.90 2.23
CA ASP A 119 -5.25 -4.89 2.54
C ASP A 119 -6.03 -6.12 2.05
N HIS A 120 -5.39 -7.30 2.08
CA HIS A 120 -5.93 -8.55 1.54
C HIS A 120 -6.18 -8.56 0.02
N ILE A 121 -5.73 -7.53 -0.70
CA ILE A 121 -5.79 -7.49 -2.15
C ILE A 121 -4.85 -8.55 -2.73
N ALA A 122 -5.32 -9.23 -3.78
CA ALA A 122 -4.52 -10.18 -4.52
C ALA A 122 -3.46 -9.45 -5.36
N VAL A 123 -2.19 -9.74 -5.08
CA VAL A 123 -1.04 -9.08 -5.71
C VAL A 123 -0.02 -10.10 -6.23
N ASN A 124 0.90 -9.64 -7.08
CA ASN A 124 2.09 -10.38 -7.49
C ASN A 124 3.35 -9.55 -7.21
N THR A 125 4.23 -10.06 -6.36
CA THR A 125 5.45 -9.37 -5.92
C THR A 125 6.65 -9.59 -6.85
N SER A 126 6.46 -10.23 -8.01
CA SER A 126 7.52 -10.43 -9.01
C SER A 126 7.45 -9.41 -10.15
N TYR A 127 6.29 -8.77 -10.36
CA TYR A 127 6.06 -7.86 -11.48
C TYR A 127 5.37 -6.58 -11.02
N SER A 128 5.48 -5.52 -11.80
CA SER A 128 4.60 -4.36 -11.72
C SER A 128 3.46 -4.47 -12.73
N ALA A 129 2.43 -3.64 -12.55
CA ALA A 129 1.34 -3.50 -13.51
C ALA A 129 1.14 -2.03 -13.88
N VAL A 130 0.68 -1.78 -15.11
CA VAL A 130 0.37 -0.45 -15.62
C VAL A 130 -1.12 -0.17 -15.43
N LEU A 131 -1.43 0.99 -14.86
CA LEU A 131 -2.76 1.52 -14.63
C LEU A 131 -2.94 2.80 -15.42
N MET A 132 -4.09 2.96 -16.08
CA MET A 132 -4.40 4.17 -16.83
C MET A 132 -5.91 4.35 -17.00
N PRO A 133 -6.41 5.59 -17.05
CA PRO A 133 -7.80 5.86 -17.39
C PRO A 133 -8.16 5.35 -18.80
N PRO A 134 -9.44 5.10 -19.10
CA PRO A 134 -9.87 4.54 -20.38
C PRO A 134 -9.62 5.46 -21.58
N TYR A 135 -9.48 6.77 -21.39
CA TYR A 135 -9.24 7.74 -22.47
C TYR A 135 -7.76 7.89 -22.85
N ILE A 136 -6.84 7.22 -22.16
CA ILE A 136 -5.43 7.21 -22.55
C ILE A 136 -5.26 6.35 -23.80
N ASN A 137 -4.73 6.95 -24.87
CA ASN A 137 -4.49 6.26 -26.12
C ASN A 137 -3.25 5.36 -26.02
N THR A 138 -3.45 4.05 -25.93
CA THR A 138 -2.33 3.09 -25.86
C THR A 138 -1.62 2.86 -27.20
N GLU A 139 -2.14 3.42 -28.29
CA GLU A 139 -1.49 3.41 -29.60
C GLU A 139 -0.62 4.65 -29.83
N ASP A 140 -0.62 5.61 -28.90
CA ASP A 140 0.24 6.79 -28.96
C ASP A 140 1.71 6.36 -28.79
N PRO A 141 2.60 6.63 -29.77
CA PRO A 141 4.01 6.27 -29.69
C PRO A 141 4.71 6.81 -28.44
N GLU A 142 4.31 7.98 -27.93
CA GLU A 142 4.91 8.56 -26.74
C GLU A 142 4.51 7.76 -25.48
N VAL A 143 3.24 7.37 -25.38
CA VAL A 143 2.74 6.52 -24.29
C VAL A 143 3.40 5.15 -24.34
N GLN A 144 3.49 4.53 -25.52
CA GLN A 144 4.16 3.24 -25.70
C GLN A 144 5.63 3.33 -25.30
N ASN A 145 6.36 4.32 -25.80
CA ASN A 145 7.77 4.47 -25.47
C ASN A 145 7.99 4.64 -23.96
N GLN A 146 7.15 5.42 -23.29
CA GLN A 146 7.23 5.61 -21.84
C GLN A 146 6.87 4.35 -21.03
N ILE A 147 5.86 3.60 -21.47
CA ILE A 147 5.54 2.31 -20.86
C ILE A 147 6.72 1.35 -21.03
N ALA A 148 7.35 1.31 -22.21
CA ALA A 148 8.48 0.44 -22.51
C ALA A 148 9.67 0.72 -21.57
N TRP A 149 10.18 1.95 -21.55
CA TRP A 149 11.36 2.23 -20.73
C TRP A 149 11.06 2.14 -19.23
N SER A 150 9.84 2.45 -18.79
CA SER A 150 9.49 2.36 -17.35
C SER A 150 9.54 0.93 -16.80
N GLU A 151 9.60 -0.11 -17.65
CA GLU A 151 9.83 -1.49 -17.21
C GLU A 151 11.21 -1.69 -16.56
N HIS A 152 12.19 -0.83 -16.84
CA HIS A 152 13.50 -0.84 -16.17
C HIS A 152 13.40 -0.57 -14.65
N LEU A 153 12.25 -0.06 -14.18
CA LEU A 153 11.99 0.16 -12.76
C LEU A 153 11.57 -1.13 -12.03
N ASP A 154 11.14 -2.18 -12.72
CA ASP A 154 10.62 -3.40 -12.11
C ASP A 154 11.63 -4.09 -11.17
N PRO A 155 12.91 -4.31 -11.57
CA PRO A 155 13.91 -4.89 -10.68
C PRO A 155 14.16 -4.03 -9.44
N LEU A 156 14.07 -2.71 -9.59
CA LEU A 156 14.28 -1.78 -8.49
C LEU A 156 13.11 -1.80 -7.51
N PHE A 157 11.87 -1.87 -8.00
CA PHE A 157 10.70 -2.01 -7.12
C PHE A 157 10.78 -3.30 -6.29
N VAL A 158 11.16 -4.41 -6.93
CA VAL A 158 11.38 -5.69 -6.25
C VAL A 158 12.50 -5.56 -5.22
N ASN A 159 13.65 -5.00 -5.61
CA ASN A 159 14.79 -4.85 -4.70
C ASN A 159 14.47 -3.95 -3.49
N ASN A 160 13.73 -2.86 -3.71
CA ASN A 160 13.28 -1.99 -2.61
C ASN A 160 12.42 -2.76 -1.61
N TYR A 161 11.49 -3.59 -2.09
CA TYR A 161 10.61 -4.38 -1.24
C TYR A 161 11.34 -5.54 -0.54
N GLU A 162 12.34 -6.14 -1.17
CA GLU A 162 13.21 -7.15 -0.54
C GLU A 162 14.07 -6.55 0.59
N ILE A 163 14.54 -5.31 0.41
CA ILE A 163 15.31 -4.57 1.43
C ILE A 163 14.42 -4.13 2.59
N ASP A 164 13.22 -3.62 2.28
CA ASP A 164 12.23 -3.18 3.26
C ASP A 164 10.83 -3.74 2.93
N PRO A 165 10.48 -4.91 3.50
CA PRO A 165 9.16 -5.51 3.32
C PRO A 165 8.01 -4.71 3.95
N THR A 166 8.30 -3.63 4.69
CA THR A 166 7.28 -2.74 5.26
C THR A 166 6.81 -1.68 4.26
N LEU A 167 7.48 -1.55 3.11
CA LEU A 167 7.07 -0.65 2.04
C LEU A 167 5.68 -1.02 1.52
N SER A 168 4.81 -0.02 1.44
CA SER A 168 3.51 -0.13 0.79
C SER A 168 3.68 -0.05 -0.75
N TRP A 169 2.65 0.42 -1.46
CA TRP A 169 2.68 0.61 -2.90
C TRP A 169 3.86 1.49 -3.35
N GLN A 170 4.56 1.03 -4.38
CA GLN A 170 5.56 1.81 -5.11
C GLN A 170 5.02 2.13 -6.49
N TYR A 171 5.26 3.34 -7.00
CA TYR A 171 4.75 3.73 -8.30
C TYR A 171 5.60 4.78 -9.01
N TYR A 172 5.65 4.66 -10.32
CA TYR A 172 6.05 5.72 -11.24
C TYR A 172 4.80 6.22 -11.95
N ALA A 173 4.62 7.54 -11.98
CA ALA A 173 3.44 8.20 -12.52
C ALA A 173 3.84 9.12 -13.67
N SER A 174 3.45 8.77 -14.89
CA SER A 174 3.76 9.56 -16.08
C SER A 174 2.81 10.75 -16.23
N SER A 175 3.35 11.89 -16.67
CA SER A 175 2.56 13.04 -17.11
C SER A 175 1.57 12.71 -18.24
N ASN A 176 1.85 11.66 -19.02
CA ASN A 176 1.04 11.19 -20.13
C ASN A 176 -0.16 10.34 -19.65
N GLY A 177 -0.34 10.16 -18.34
CA GLY A 177 -1.58 9.68 -17.74
C GLY A 177 -1.65 8.18 -17.46
N PHE A 178 -0.52 7.46 -17.54
CA PHE A 178 -0.40 6.10 -17.01
C PHE A 178 0.48 6.07 -15.77
N MET A 179 0.27 5.08 -14.92
CA MET A 179 1.06 4.80 -13.74
C MET A 179 1.53 3.35 -13.78
N ARG A 180 2.82 3.12 -13.57
CA ARG A 180 3.36 1.78 -13.30
C ARG A 180 3.42 1.58 -11.79
N ARG A 181 2.78 0.55 -11.27
CA ARG A 181 2.65 0.28 -9.83
C ARG A 181 3.12 -1.12 -9.47
N TYR A 182 3.85 -1.21 -8.36
CA TYR A 182 4.32 -2.44 -7.75
C TYR A 182 3.75 -2.59 -6.33
N PRO A 183 3.36 -3.80 -5.90
CA PRO A 183 3.29 -5.04 -6.69
C PRO A 183 2.16 -5.00 -7.74
N ALA A 184 2.22 -5.89 -8.73
CA ALA A 184 1.18 -6.01 -9.76
C ALA A 184 -0.14 -6.46 -9.13
N MET A 185 -1.25 -5.84 -9.55
CA MET A 185 -2.62 -6.27 -9.21
C MET A 185 -3.57 -5.94 -10.34
N SER A 186 -4.67 -6.67 -10.44
CA SER A 186 -5.76 -6.35 -11.34
C SER A 186 -6.47 -5.06 -10.92
N TRP A 187 -7.04 -4.35 -11.89
CA TRP A 187 -7.92 -3.21 -11.65
C TRP A 187 -9.23 -3.37 -12.43
N PRO A 188 -10.39 -3.39 -11.76
CA PRO A 188 -10.57 -3.38 -10.31
C PRO A 188 -10.00 -4.65 -9.65
N PRO A 189 -9.62 -4.59 -8.35
CA PRO A 189 -9.20 -5.77 -7.61
C PRO A 189 -10.32 -6.82 -7.53
N GLU A 190 -9.94 -8.09 -7.68
CA GLU A 190 -10.86 -9.23 -7.80
C GLU A 190 -11.78 -9.41 -6.57
N ASP A 191 -11.27 -9.12 -5.37
CA ASP A 191 -11.94 -9.47 -4.09
C ASP A 191 -12.26 -8.27 -3.17
N GLY A 192 -12.16 -7.02 -3.66
CA GLY A 192 -12.16 -5.82 -2.81
C GLY A 192 -13.47 -5.02 -2.77
N TYR A 193 -14.57 -5.59 -2.26
CA TYR A 193 -15.76 -4.86 -1.75
C TYR A 193 -16.38 -3.70 -2.58
N SER A 194 -16.16 -3.59 -3.88
CA SER A 194 -16.83 -2.56 -4.68
C SER A 194 -16.86 -2.90 -6.17
N HIS A 195 -18.04 -3.28 -6.66
CA HIS A 195 -18.38 -3.22 -8.09
C HIS A 195 -18.52 -1.77 -8.62
N HIS A 196 -18.19 -0.74 -7.82
CA HIS A 196 -18.43 0.67 -8.12
C HIS A 196 -17.17 1.48 -8.55
N ALA A 197 -16.02 0.83 -8.78
CA ALA A 197 -14.84 1.51 -9.33
C ALA A 197 -14.35 0.81 -10.60
N ARG A 198 -15.16 0.83 -11.66
CA ARG A 198 -14.74 0.28 -12.97
C ARG A 198 -13.69 1.14 -13.66
N ASP A 199 -13.67 2.44 -13.37
CA ASP A 199 -12.72 3.36 -13.99
C ASP A 199 -11.61 3.72 -13.01
N PHE A 200 -10.38 3.45 -13.42
CA PHE A 200 -9.21 3.97 -12.74
C PHE A 200 -9.24 5.50 -12.83
N TYR A 201 -9.32 6.17 -11.68
CA TYR A 201 -9.30 7.62 -11.59
C TYR A 201 -7.98 8.18 -12.14
N ASP A 202 -8.04 9.33 -12.80
CA ASP A 202 -6.83 10.03 -13.25
C ASP A 202 -6.01 10.49 -12.05
N PHE A 203 -4.90 9.81 -11.79
CA PHE A 203 -4.04 10.16 -10.67
C PHE A 203 -3.45 11.56 -10.78
N ARG A 204 -3.43 12.19 -11.97
CA ARG A 204 -2.82 13.51 -12.17
C ARG A 204 -3.56 14.63 -11.45
N SER A 205 -4.80 14.40 -11.05
CA SER A 205 -5.57 15.31 -10.18
C SER A 205 -5.53 14.93 -8.70
N SER A 206 -4.74 13.92 -8.33
CA SER A 206 -4.52 13.56 -6.92
C SER A 206 -3.56 14.53 -6.26
N ASN A 207 -3.81 14.88 -4.99
CA ASN A 207 -2.99 15.84 -4.23
C ASN A 207 -1.51 15.49 -4.28
N TRP A 208 -1.15 14.22 -4.05
CA TRP A 208 0.26 13.80 -4.05
C TRP A 208 0.97 14.03 -5.39
N PHE A 209 0.26 13.94 -6.52
CA PHE A 209 0.84 14.18 -7.84
C PHE A 209 0.99 15.69 -8.08
N VAL A 210 -0.05 16.46 -7.74
CA VAL A 210 -0.07 17.91 -7.91
C VAL A 210 0.99 18.59 -7.04
N GLU A 211 1.11 18.18 -5.78
CA GLU A 211 2.12 18.68 -4.83
C GLU A 211 3.55 18.34 -5.28
N ALA A 212 3.77 17.20 -5.93
CA ALA A 212 5.07 16.83 -6.46
C ALA A 212 5.40 17.55 -7.78
N ALA A 213 4.40 17.80 -8.63
CA ALA A 213 4.58 18.40 -9.95
C ALA A 213 4.59 19.94 -9.92
N THR A 214 4.12 20.57 -8.84
CA THR A 214 3.96 22.03 -8.77
C THR A 214 4.42 22.60 -7.43
N SER A 215 5.02 23.80 -7.47
CA SER A 215 5.31 24.55 -6.25
C SER A 215 4.04 25.12 -5.62
N PRO A 216 4.02 25.37 -4.29
CA PRO A 216 2.91 26.07 -3.63
C PRO A 216 2.60 27.41 -4.31
N LYS A 217 1.32 27.69 -4.53
CA LYS A 217 0.83 28.92 -5.15
C LYS A 217 -0.22 29.55 -4.25
N ASP A 218 -0.07 30.84 -3.98
CA ASP A 218 -1.08 31.67 -3.31
C ASP A 218 -2.10 32.12 -4.37
N TRP A 219 -3.17 31.36 -4.56
CA TRP A 219 -4.34 31.73 -5.35
C TRP A 219 -5.60 31.69 -4.49
#